data_AF-A0A442G9M7-F1
#
_entry.id   AF-A0A442G9M7-F1
#
_cell.length_a   1.000
_cell.length_b   1.000
_cell.length_c   1.000
_cell.angle_alpha   90.00
_cell.angle_beta   90.00
_cell.angle_gamma   90.00
#
_symmetry.space_group_name_H-M   'P 1'
#
loop_
_entity.id
_entity.type
_entity.pdbx_description
1 polymer ?
#
loop_
_entity_poly.entity_id
_entity_poly.type
_entity_poly.pdbx_seq_one_letter_code
_entity_poly.pdbx_strand_id
1 'polypeptide(L)'
;MIGPFLSWLTILCFTVVLSVFPDYFKAFYTYFDGIAVAASVAVLVASLVVGGFRFERTASLYRDCYLSLQRLYDDEGDSRSKQKPYADILVVCPNHSDGDYYDFLVTHIFLDGKHVSSAGEEMKCTKYMIFSFFWRRIVFWTLIILLVLTPLAFAIGPLAIKCA
;
A
#
# COMPACT_ATOMS: atom_id res chain seq x y z
N MET A 1 3.06 2.71 -0.91
CA MET A 1 3.92 2.04 0.10
C MET A 1 4.09 2.80 1.42
N ILE A 2 3.89 4.13 1.49
CA ILE A 2 4.09 4.90 2.74
C ILE A 2 3.04 4.57 3.82
N GLY A 3 1.78 4.32 3.43
CA GLY A 3 0.67 4.10 4.36
C GLY A 3 0.89 2.95 5.38
N PRO A 4 1.14 1.71 4.95
CA PRO A 4 1.31 0.57 5.86
C PRO A 4 2.52 0.71 6.80
N PHE A 5 3.59 1.34 6.31
CA PHE A 5 4.79 1.61 7.12
C PHE A 5 4.48 2.64 8.22
N LEU A 6 3.76 3.71 7.89
CA LEU A 6 3.34 4.72 8.87
C LEU A 6 2.40 4.11 9.91
N SER A 7 1.45 3.27 9.50
CA SER A 7 0.58 2.56 10.43
C SER A 7 1.35 1.63 11.37
N TRP A 8 2.33 0.87 10.86
CA TRP A 8 3.20 0.02 11.68
C TRP A 8 3.99 0.85 12.71
N LEU A 9 4.59 1.96 12.29
CA LEU A 9 5.33 2.86 13.17
C LEU A 9 4.45 3.42 14.30
N THR A 10 3.21 3.83 13.98
CA THR A 10 2.25 4.32 14.98
C THR A 10 1.92 3.26 16.02
N ILE A 11 1.64 2.01 15.61
CA ILE A 11 1.31 0.92 16.54
C ILE A 11 2.52 0.57 17.42
N LEU A 12 3.74 0.62 16.84
CA LEU A 12 4.97 0.40 17.58
C LEU A 12 5.20 1.49 18.64
N CYS A 13 5.11 2.77 18.26
CA CYS A 13 5.20 3.88 19.20
C CYS A 13 4.14 3.81 20.30
N PHE A 14 2.90 3.47 19.95
CA PHE A 14 1.81 3.26 20.90
C PHE A 14 2.17 2.19 21.94
N THR A 15 2.68 1.04 21.51
CA THR A 15 3.05 -0.06 22.40
C THR A 15 4.22 0.31 23.33
N VAL A 16 5.18 1.10 22.82
CA VAL A 16 6.26 1.67 23.64
C VAL A 16 5.69 2.61 24.72
N VAL A 17 4.78 3.51 24.37
CA VAL A 17 4.14 4.43 25.33
C VAL A 17 3.40 3.66 26.43
N LEU A 18 2.62 2.62 26.07
CA LEU A 18 1.96 1.79 27.08
C LEU A 18 2.97 1.10 28.00
N SER A 19 4.08 0.62 27.46
CA SER A 19 5.11 -0.11 28.21
C SER A 19 5.92 0.78 29.15
N VAL A 20 6.16 2.05 28.79
CA VAL A 20 6.93 3.00 29.59
C VAL A 20 6.08 3.62 30.71
N PHE A 21 4.77 3.80 30.50
CA PHE A 21 3.88 4.46 31.47
C PHE A 21 2.72 3.55 31.96
N PRO A 22 2.99 2.30 32.40
CA PRO A 22 1.93 1.36 32.71
C PRO A 22 1.05 1.83 33.88
N ASP A 23 1.65 2.38 34.94
CA ASP A 23 0.92 2.83 36.12
C ASP A 23 -0.04 3.99 35.81
N TYR A 24 0.37 4.89 34.90
CA TYR A 24 -0.50 5.98 34.44
C TYR A 24 -1.75 5.45 33.77
N PHE A 25 -1.62 4.49 32.84
CA PHE A 25 -2.76 3.96 32.09
C PHE A 25 -3.61 2.98 32.92
N LYS A 26 -3.01 2.23 33.85
CA LYS A 26 -3.74 1.37 34.80
C LYS A 26 -4.73 2.14 35.67
N ALA A 27 -4.44 3.39 35.99
CA ALA A 27 -5.35 4.24 36.75
C ALA A 27 -6.64 4.60 35.99
N PHE A 28 -6.63 4.56 34.66
CA PHE A 28 -7.78 4.91 33.81
C PHE A 28 -8.46 3.71 33.17
N TYR A 29 -7.74 2.61 32.97
CA TYR A 29 -8.21 1.43 32.24
C TYR A 29 -8.09 0.16 33.08
N THR A 30 -9.24 -0.36 33.53
CA THR A 30 -9.33 -1.54 34.41
C THR A 30 -8.74 -2.81 33.77
N TYR A 31 -8.77 -2.91 32.44
CA TYR A 31 -8.28 -4.08 31.69
C TYR A 31 -6.95 -3.81 30.96
N PHE A 32 -6.16 -2.85 31.45
CA PHE A 32 -4.92 -2.41 30.80
C PHE A 32 -3.95 -3.55 30.47
N ASP A 33 -3.72 -4.49 31.40
CA ASP A 33 -2.76 -5.57 31.19
C ASP A 33 -3.15 -6.47 29.99
N GLY A 34 -4.45 -6.75 29.82
CA GLY A 34 -4.95 -7.49 28.66
C GLY A 34 -4.78 -6.73 27.35
N ILE A 35 -5.00 -5.41 27.38
CA ILE A 35 -4.81 -4.53 26.22
C ILE A 35 -3.33 -4.47 25.82
N ALA A 36 -2.42 -4.34 26.78
CA ALA A 36 -0.98 -4.27 26.55
C ALA A 36 -0.45 -5.59 25.93
N VAL A 37 -0.92 -6.74 26.42
CA VAL A 37 -0.59 -8.06 25.85
C VAL A 37 -1.12 -8.17 24.41
N ALA A 38 -2.39 -7.82 24.18
CA ALA A 38 -2.98 -7.87 22.83
C ALA A 38 -2.24 -6.96 21.84
N ALA A 39 -1.88 -5.74 22.25
CA ALA A 39 -1.10 -4.80 21.45
C ALA A 39 0.29 -5.37 21.10
N SER A 40 0.96 -6.00 22.05
CA SER A 40 2.28 -6.62 21.83
C SER A 40 2.22 -7.75 20.81
N VAL A 41 1.19 -8.61 20.87
CA VAL A 41 0.96 -9.67 19.88
C VAL A 41 0.65 -9.07 18.50
N ALA A 42 -0.16 -8.00 18.44
CA ALA A 42 -0.47 -7.33 17.18
C ALA A 42 0.79 -6.73 16.53
N VAL A 43 1.68 -6.08 17.31
CA VAL A 43 2.97 -5.58 16.81
C VAL A 43 3.85 -6.70 16.29
N LEU A 44 3.90 -7.84 16.98
CA LEU A 44 4.68 -9.00 16.55
C LEU A 44 4.18 -9.50 15.18
N VAL A 45 2.87 -9.72 15.05
CA VAL A 45 2.26 -10.17 13.78
C VAL A 45 2.49 -9.15 12.67
N ALA A 46 2.28 -7.85 12.94
CA ALA A 46 2.53 -6.81 11.96
C ALA A 46 3.99 -6.78 11.50
N SER A 47 4.95 -6.97 12.41
CA SER A 47 6.38 -7.01 12.09
C SER A 47 6.74 -8.22 11.23
N LEU A 48 6.14 -9.39 11.49
CA LEU A 48 6.29 -10.58 10.66
C LEU A 48 5.69 -10.38 9.27
N VAL A 49 4.53 -9.74 9.18
CA VAL A 49 3.87 -9.44 7.89
C VAL A 49 4.72 -8.47 7.07
N VAL A 50 5.22 -7.39 7.68
CA VAL A 50 6.10 -6.41 7.01
C VAL A 50 7.41 -7.05 6.56
N GLY A 51 8.04 -7.88 7.40
CA GLY A 51 9.24 -8.63 7.01
C GLY A 51 8.97 -9.71 5.95
N GLY A 52 7.79 -10.33 6.00
CA GLY A 52 7.39 -11.43 5.12
C GLY A 52 7.02 -10.98 3.70
N PHE A 53 6.65 -9.72 3.49
CA PHE A 53 6.28 -9.22 2.17
C PHE A 53 7.42 -9.17 1.14
N ARG A 54 8.68 -9.42 1.55
CA ARG A 54 9.87 -9.50 0.66
C ARG A 54 9.87 -8.41 -0.42
N PHE A 55 9.57 -7.17 -0.03
CA PHE A 55 9.41 -6.05 -0.96
C PHE A 55 10.62 -5.86 -1.88
N GLU A 56 11.82 -6.16 -1.37
CA GLU A 56 13.06 -6.18 -2.15
C GLU A 56 12.96 -7.10 -3.37
N ARG A 57 12.51 -8.35 -3.19
CA ARG A 57 12.39 -9.34 -4.26
C ARG A 57 11.42 -8.86 -5.34
N THR A 58 10.28 -8.33 -4.92
CA THR A 58 9.25 -7.80 -5.83
C THR A 58 9.78 -6.60 -6.60
N ALA A 59 10.49 -5.68 -5.93
CA ALA A 59 11.11 -4.52 -6.56
C ALA A 59 12.20 -4.92 -7.56
N SER A 60 13.06 -5.89 -7.24
CA SER A 60 14.06 -6.43 -8.16
C SER A 60 13.41 -7.03 -9.40
N LEU A 61 12.32 -7.79 -9.23
CA LEU A 61 11.59 -8.41 -10.33
C LEU A 61 11.01 -7.34 -11.28
N TYR A 62 10.34 -6.31 -10.76
CA TYR A 62 9.86 -5.20 -11.59
C TYR A 62 11.00 -4.48 -12.30
N ARG A 63 12.10 -4.21 -11.60
CA ARG A 63 13.29 -3.57 -12.20
C ARG A 63 13.84 -4.39 -13.37
N ASP A 64 13.99 -5.70 -13.19
CA ASP A 64 14.52 -6.59 -14.22
C ASP A 64 13.56 -6.72 -15.41
N CYS A 65 12.24 -6.69 -15.16
CA CYS A 65 11.21 -6.61 -16.20
C CYS A 65 11.37 -5.34 -17.05
N TYR A 66 11.47 -4.17 -16.42
CA TYR A 66 11.64 -2.89 -17.14
C TYR A 66 12.95 -2.83 -17.92
N LEU A 67 14.06 -3.30 -17.34
CA LEU A 67 15.35 -3.35 -18.04
C LEU A 67 15.31 -4.28 -19.26
N SER A 68 14.60 -5.41 -19.16
CA SER A 68 14.44 -6.34 -20.29
C SER A 68 13.58 -5.72 -21.39
N LEU A 69 12.51 -5.02 -21.01
CA LEU A 69 11.66 -4.30 -21.95
C LEU A 69 12.39 -3.15 -22.64
N GLN A 70 13.21 -2.40 -21.89
CA GLN A 70 14.06 -1.34 -22.44
C GLN A 70 15.04 -1.88 -23.48
N ARG A 71 15.73 -2.99 -23.18
CA ARG A 71 16.64 -3.64 -24.15
C ARG A 71 15.92 -4.07 -25.43
N LEU A 72 14.70 -4.58 -25.30
CA LEU A 72 13.87 -4.96 -26.44
C LEU A 72 13.42 -3.74 -27.26
N TYR A 73 13.14 -2.62 -26.58
CA TYR A 73 12.79 -1.36 -27.22
C TYR A 73 13.98 -0.80 -28.02
N ASP A 74 15.17 -0.78 -27.41
CA ASP A 74 16.41 -0.24 -27.98
C ASP A 74 17.00 -1.12 -29.09
N ASP A 75 16.60 -2.39 -29.20
CA ASP A 75 17.00 -3.28 -30.30
C ASP A 75 16.44 -2.75 -31.64
N GLU A 76 17.26 -2.58 -32.68
CA GLU A 76 16.80 -2.10 -34.00
C GLU A 76 16.17 -3.21 -34.87
N GLY A 77 16.03 -4.42 -34.33
CA GLY A 77 15.43 -5.56 -35.03
C GLY A 77 13.98 -5.35 -35.48
N ASP A 78 13.56 -6.08 -36.52
CA ASP A 78 12.20 -6.04 -37.04
C ASP A 78 11.16 -6.49 -35.99
N SER A 79 9.92 -6.00 -36.14
CA SER A 79 8.81 -6.28 -35.23
C SER A 79 8.60 -7.79 -35.02
N ARG A 80 8.87 -8.58 -36.07
CA ARG A 80 8.73 -10.04 -36.03
C ARG A 80 9.83 -10.73 -35.21
N SER A 81 11.07 -10.19 -35.21
CA SER A 81 12.15 -10.75 -34.39
C SER A 81 11.99 -10.43 -32.91
N LYS A 82 11.30 -9.33 -32.59
CA LYS A 82 10.99 -8.91 -31.21
C LYS A 82 9.85 -9.70 -30.54
N GLN A 83 9.04 -10.42 -31.31
CA GLN A 83 7.84 -11.09 -30.80
C GLN A 83 8.17 -12.18 -29.76
N LYS A 84 9.18 -13.01 -30.04
CA LYS A 84 9.61 -14.09 -29.13
C LYS A 84 10.18 -13.56 -27.81
N PRO A 85 11.18 -12.66 -27.79
CA PRO A 85 11.70 -12.11 -26.53
C PRO A 85 10.65 -11.32 -25.76
N TYR A 86 9.69 -10.67 -26.43
CA TYR A 86 8.55 -10.04 -25.76
C TYR A 86 7.68 -11.07 -25.02
N ALA A 87 7.33 -12.19 -25.66
CA ALA A 87 6.57 -13.26 -25.03
C ALA A 87 7.32 -13.85 -23.82
N ASP A 88 8.64 -14.03 -23.93
CA ASP A 88 9.48 -14.52 -22.84
C ASP A 88 9.48 -13.56 -21.63
N ILE A 89 9.51 -12.24 -21.88
CA ILE A 89 9.38 -11.22 -20.84
C ILE A 89 8.01 -11.30 -20.15
N LEU A 90 6.92 -11.44 -20.92
CA LEU A 90 5.56 -11.53 -20.37
C LEU A 90 5.34 -12.76 -19.47
N VAL A 91 6.07 -13.87 -19.69
CA VAL A 91 5.98 -15.06 -18.84
C VAL A 91 6.57 -14.80 -17.44
N VAL A 92 7.59 -13.94 -17.35
CA VAL A 92 8.32 -13.67 -16.10
C VAL A 92 7.72 -12.48 -15.35
N CYS A 93 7.23 -11.47 -16.08
CA CYS A 93 6.65 -10.29 -15.46
C CYS A 93 5.31 -10.65 -14.80
N PRO A 94 5.05 -10.16 -13.57
CA PRO A 94 3.82 -10.45 -12.87
C PRO A 94 2.71 -9.76 -13.65
N ASN A 95 1.72 -10.54 -14.08
CA ASN A 95 0.63 -10.00 -14.88
C ASN A 95 -0.08 -8.90 -14.09
N HIS A 96 -0.11 -7.69 -14.63
CA HIS A 96 -0.85 -6.60 -14.02
C HIS A 96 -2.33 -6.98 -13.98
N SER A 97 -2.98 -6.75 -12.85
CA SER A 97 -4.41 -7.01 -12.74
C SER A 97 -5.20 -5.98 -13.55
N ASP A 98 -6.44 -6.32 -13.92
CA ASP A 98 -7.36 -5.34 -14.53
C ASP A 98 -7.53 -4.09 -13.64
N GLY A 99 -7.39 -4.26 -12.32
CA GLY A 99 -7.39 -3.15 -11.36
C GLY A 99 -6.24 -2.17 -11.56
N ASP A 100 -5.03 -2.68 -11.77
CA ASP A 100 -3.83 -1.85 -12.03
C ASP A 100 -3.96 -1.09 -13.35
N TYR A 101 -4.54 -1.74 -14.36
CA TYR A 101 -4.85 -1.12 -15.63
C TYR A 101 -5.89 0.01 -15.49
N TYR A 102 -6.95 -0.20 -14.71
CA TYR A 102 -7.94 0.85 -14.45
C TYR A 102 -7.33 2.02 -13.67
N ASP A 103 -6.47 1.74 -12.70
CA ASP A 103 -5.76 2.77 -11.93
C ASP A 103 -4.83 3.58 -12.83
N PHE A 104 -4.12 2.92 -13.75
CA PHE A 104 -3.27 3.56 -14.74
C PHE A 104 -4.08 4.52 -15.63
N LEU A 105 -5.18 4.04 -16.22
CA LEU A 105 -6.01 4.84 -17.13
C LEU A 105 -6.66 6.03 -16.42
N VAL A 106 -7.24 5.83 -15.24
CA VAL A 106 -7.85 6.93 -14.48
C VAL A 106 -6.79 7.96 -14.08
N THR A 107 -5.60 7.52 -13.66
CA THR A 107 -4.53 8.47 -13.31
C THR A 107 -4.08 9.27 -14.52
N HIS A 108 -3.78 8.63 -15.64
CA HIS A 108 -3.20 9.33 -16.79
C HIS A 108 -4.23 10.13 -17.59
N ILE A 109 -5.42 9.58 -17.82
CA ILE A 109 -6.44 10.25 -18.64
C ILE A 109 -7.22 11.27 -17.81
N PHE A 110 -7.64 10.93 -16.59
CA PHE A 110 -8.53 11.77 -15.79
C PHE A 110 -7.77 12.72 -14.85
N LEU A 111 -6.70 12.29 -14.18
CA LEU A 111 -5.95 13.17 -13.27
C LEU A 111 -4.88 14.00 -14.00
N ASP A 112 -4.12 13.38 -14.90
CA ASP A 112 -3.03 14.07 -15.62
C ASP A 112 -3.49 14.72 -16.94
N GLY A 113 -4.68 14.39 -17.44
CA GLY A 113 -5.21 14.90 -18.71
C GLY A 113 -4.43 14.44 -19.95
N LYS A 114 -3.72 13.32 -19.87
CA LYS A 114 -2.92 12.76 -20.98
C LYS A 114 -3.79 11.93 -21.92
N HIS A 115 -3.49 12.02 -23.22
CA HIS A 115 -4.08 11.15 -24.23
C HIS A 115 -3.31 9.82 -24.26
N VAL A 116 -4.01 8.74 -23.93
CA VAL A 116 -3.48 7.37 -24.02
C VAL A 116 -4.19 6.67 -25.17
N SER A 117 -3.42 6.21 -26.16
CA SER A 117 -3.94 5.44 -27.29
C SER A 117 -3.38 4.02 -27.30
N SER A 118 -4.19 3.08 -27.79
CA SER A 118 -3.74 1.72 -28.09
C SER A 118 -4.22 1.34 -29.48
N ALA A 119 -3.32 0.78 -30.28
CA ALA A 119 -3.57 0.41 -31.67
C ALA A 119 -4.17 1.55 -32.54
N GLY A 120 -3.90 2.81 -32.18
CA GLY A 120 -4.41 3.99 -32.89
C GLY A 120 -5.76 4.52 -32.42
N GLU A 121 -6.43 3.85 -31.47
CA GLU A 121 -7.69 4.33 -30.88
C GLU A 121 -7.44 5.03 -29.53
N GLU A 122 -8.10 6.17 -29.32
CA GLU A 122 -8.07 6.87 -28.03
C GLU A 122 -8.86 6.11 -26.96
N MET A 123 -8.19 5.78 -25.87
CA MET A 123 -8.85 5.13 -24.74
C MET A 123 -9.70 6.14 -23.95
N LYS A 124 -10.89 5.72 -23.53
CA LYS A 124 -11.78 6.53 -22.70
C LYS A 124 -12.00 5.86 -21.34
N CYS A 125 -11.92 6.64 -20.27
CA CYS A 125 -12.30 6.16 -18.94
C CYS A 125 -13.81 6.01 -18.82
N THR A 126 -14.26 4.81 -18.43
CA THR A 126 -15.68 4.57 -18.11
C THR A 126 -15.96 5.03 -16.68
N LYS A 127 -17.19 5.52 -16.40
CA LYS A 127 -17.62 5.96 -15.06
C LYS A 127 -17.38 4.90 -13.97
N TYR A 128 -17.54 3.62 -14.31
CA TYR A 128 -17.26 2.51 -13.42
C TYR A 128 -15.79 2.44 -13.00
N MET A 129 -14.85 2.68 -13.92
CA MET A 129 -13.40 2.67 -13.63
C MET A 129 -13.03 3.78 -12.65
N ILE A 130 -13.58 4.98 -12.88
CA ILE A 130 -13.39 6.15 -12.00
C ILE A 130 -13.95 5.86 -10.61
N PHE A 131 -15.19 5.36 -10.53
CA PHE A 131 -15.81 5.00 -9.25
C PHE A 131 -14.99 3.93 -8.50
N SER A 132 -14.57 2.89 -9.20
CA SER A 132 -13.77 1.80 -8.64
C SER A 132 -12.43 2.29 -8.09
N PHE A 133 -11.75 3.19 -8.81
CA PHE A 133 -10.52 3.85 -8.38
C PHE A 133 -10.70 4.62 -7.07
N PHE A 134 -11.70 5.51 -7.00
CA PHE A 134 -11.95 6.30 -5.79
C PHE A 134 -12.42 5.44 -4.62
N TRP A 135 -13.29 4.45 -4.87
CA TRP A 135 -13.78 3.54 -3.85
C TRP A 135 -12.63 2.77 -3.18
N ARG A 136 -11.74 2.16 -3.96
CA ARG A 136 -10.55 1.47 -3.43
C ARG A 136 -9.71 2.40 -2.56
N ARG A 137 -9.50 3.64 -3.03
CA ARG A 137 -8.67 4.62 -2.33
C ARG A 137 -9.32 5.09 -1.03
N ILE A 138 -10.63 5.34 -1.02
CA ILE A 138 -11.41 5.70 0.17
C ILE A 138 -11.37 4.58 1.20
N VAL A 139 -11.62 3.33 0.79
CA VAL A 139 -11.59 2.17 1.71
C VAL A 139 -10.19 2.02 2.31
N PHE A 140 -9.15 2.08 1.48
CA PHE A 140 -7.76 1.98 1.94
C PHE A 140 -7.39 3.07 2.95
N TRP A 141 -7.69 4.34 2.64
CA TRP A 141 -7.39 5.45 3.56
C TRP A 141 -8.25 5.41 4.81
N THR A 142 -9.52 5.03 4.72
CA THR A 142 -10.41 4.85 5.88
C THR A 142 -9.83 3.80 6.84
N LEU A 143 -9.36 2.67 6.31
CA LEU A 143 -8.72 1.63 7.14
C LEU A 143 -7.43 2.11 7.80
N ILE A 144 -6.57 2.85 7.07
CA ILE A 144 -5.35 3.44 7.65
C ILE A 144 -5.69 4.45 8.75
N ILE A 145 -6.64 5.35 8.48
CA ILE A 145 -7.06 6.38 9.44
C ILE A 145 -7.61 5.72 10.70
N LEU A 146 -8.48 4.73 10.56
CA LEU A 146 -9.02 3.99 11.71
C LEU A 146 -7.89 3.32 12.50
N LEU A 147 -6.97 2.63 11.83
CA LEU A 147 -5.85 1.95 12.45
C LEU A 147 -4.90 2.91 13.21
N VAL A 148 -4.74 4.14 12.74
CA VAL A 148 -3.89 5.17 13.37
C VAL A 148 -4.62 5.95 14.46
N LEU A 149 -5.89 6.32 14.24
CA LEU A 149 -6.65 7.14 15.18
C LEU A 149 -7.08 6.35 16.42
N THR A 150 -7.38 5.06 16.31
CA THR A 150 -7.76 4.24 17.48
C THR A 150 -6.69 4.24 18.59
N PRO A 151 -5.41 3.89 18.33
CA PRO A 151 -4.37 3.94 19.36
C PRO A 151 -4.08 5.37 19.83
N LEU A 152 -4.17 6.36 18.94
CA LEU A 152 -3.94 7.76 19.27
C LEU A 152 -5.03 8.31 20.22
N ALA A 153 -6.29 8.03 19.93
CA ALA A 153 -7.42 8.39 20.79
C ALA A 153 -7.33 7.69 22.15
N PHE A 154 -6.91 6.43 22.19
CA PHE A 154 -6.66 5.71 23.44
C PHE A 154 -5.56 6.36 24.27
N ALA A 155 -4.43 6.74 23.65
CA ALA A 155 -3.31 7.36 24.35
C ALA A 155 -3.66 8.77 24.88
N ILE A 156 -4.42 9.56 24.11
CA ILE A 156 -4.77 10.96 24.45
C ILE A 156 -5.97 11.05 25.40
N GLY A 157 -6.89 10.08 25.37
CA GLY A 157 -8.13 10.10 26.17
C GLY A 157 -7.92 10.45 27.66
N PRO A 158 -7.00 9.80 28.39
CA PRO A 158 -6.72 10.12 29.79
C PRO A 158 -6.18 11.53 30.02
N LEU A 159 -5.40 12.07 29.07
CA LEU A 159 -4.87 13.44 29.14
C LEU A 159 -6.01 14.46 28.98
N ALA A 160 -6.94 14.21 28.06
CA ALA A 160 -8.09 15.07 27.84
C ALA A 160 -9.03 15.11 29.06
N ILE A 161 -9.25 13.96 29.72
CA ILE A 161 -10.11 13.86 30.92
C ILE A 161 -9.48 14.59 32.12
N LYS A 162 -8.14 14.57 32.29
CA LYS A 162 -7.48 15.30 33.39
C LYS A 162 -7.46 16.83 33.20
N CYS A 163 -7.59 17.31 31.97
CA CYS A 163 -7.57 18.75 31.65
C CYS A 163 -8.96 19.38 31.54
N ALA A 164 -10.03 18.58 31.57
CA ALA A 164 -11.43 19.02 31.62
C ALA A 164 -11.92 19.08 33.07
#